data_AF-A0A6B0X8R9-F1
#
_entry.id   AF-A0A6B0X8R9-F1
#
_cell.length_a   1.000
_cell.length_b   1.000
_cell.length_c   1.000
_cell.angle_alpha   90.00
_cell.angle_beta   90.00
_cell.angle_gamma   90.00
#
_symmetry.space_group_name_H-M   'P 1'
#
loop_
_entity.id
_entity.type
_entity.pdbx_description
1 polymer ?
#
loop_
_entity_poly.entity_id
_entity_poly.type
_entity_poly.pdbx_seq_one_letter_code
_entity_poly.pdbx_strand_id
1 'polypeptide(L)'
;MAKIEGFRIKNFKVLKDVTLGRLWNQPNSQPLTPMTAVIGKNGVGKSALFDAFGFLADALKLGVEEACDARGRGGFAKMRTQGETGPIEFEVYYREHGNARPITHEVAIAADKSGRPYVFREHL
;
A
#
# COMPACT_ATOMS: atom_id res chain seq x y z
N MET A 1 -20.56 1.24 -6.31
CA MET A 1 -19.40 1.93 -5.72
C MET A 1 -18.27 0.92 -5.59
N ALA A 2 -17.03 1.34 -5.86
CA ALA A 2 -15.88 0.46 -5.73
C ALA A 2 -15.69 0.05 -4.27
N LYS A 3 -15.22 -1.18 -4.04
CA LYS A 3 -15.01 -1.75 -2.72
C LYS A 3 -13.67 -2.46 -2.68
N ILE A 4 -12.79 -2.03 -1.78
CA ILE A 4 -11.57 -2.76 -1.43
C ILE A 4 -11.97 -3.95 -0.57
N GLU A 5 -11.60 -5.16 -1.01
CA GLU A 5 -11.81 -6.42 -0.30
C GLU A 5 -10.56 -6.89 0.43
N GLY A 6 -9.37 -6.46 0.00
CA GLY A 6 -8.15 -6.63 0.76
C GLY A 6 -7.03 -5.71 0.30
N PHE A 7 -6.04 -5.58 1.18
CA PHE A 7 -4.89 -4.71 0.98
C PHE A 7 -3.66 -5.31 1.64
N ARG A 8 -2.56 -5.43 0.90
CA ARG A 8 -1.26 -5.79 1.45
C ARG A 8 -0.26 -4.68 1.24
N ILE A 9 0.58 -4.49 2.25
CA ILE A 9 1.66 -3.52 2.25
C ILE A 9 2.92 -4.24 2.68
N LYS A 10 4.01 -4.01 1.96
CA LYS A 10 5.35 -4.43 2.39
C LYS A 10 6.33 -3.29 2.37
N ASN A 11 7.25 -3.34 3.33
CA ASN A 11 8.38 -2.44 3.46
C ASN A 11 7.99 -0.94 3.51
N PHE A 12 6.82 -0.60 4.08
CA PHE A 12 6.36 0.79 4.21
C PHE A 12 6.42 1.27 5.66
N LYS A 13 7.34 2.16 5.98
CA LYS A 13 7.59 2.72 7.32
C LYS A 13 7.75 1.58 8.33
N VAL A 14 6.91 1.53 9.36
CA VAL A 14 6.94 0.46 10.36
C VAL A 14 6.23 -0.82 9.90
N LEU A 15 5.60 -0.83 8.72
CA LEU A 15 4.84 -1.96 8.17
C LEU A 15 5.75 -2.82 7.29
N LYS A 16 6.33 -3.86 7.88
CA LYS A 16 7.21 -4.79 7.14
C LYS A 16 6.43 -5.69 6.17
N ASP A 17 5.38 -6.35 6.65
CA ASP A 17 4.45 -7.13 5.84
C ASP A 17 3.10 -7.18 6.58
N VAL A 18 2.12 -6.42 6.09
CA VAL A 18 0.81 -6.29 6.72
C VAL A 18 -0.25 -6.56 5.67
N THR A 19 -1.15 -7.50 5.97
CA THR A 19 -2.31 -7.84 5.13
C THR A 19 -3.60 -7.55 5.86
N LEU A 20 -4.55 -6.91 5.18
CA LEU A 20 -5.91 -6.66 5.64
C LEU A 20 -6.91 -7.30 4.69
N GLY A 21 -7.91 -7.99 5.24
CA GLY A 21 -8.99 -8.59 4.48
C GLY A 21 -8.57 -9.78 3.62
N ARG A 22 -9.12 -9.86 2.41
CA ARG A 22 -8.95 -10.98 1.48
C ARG A 22 -8.07 -10.57 0.30
N LEU A 23 -7.04 -11.37 0.04
CA LEU A 23 -6.24 -11.31 -1.19
C LEU A 23 -6.65 -12.45 -2.13
N TRP A 24 -6.24 -12.37 -3.41
CA TRP A 24 -6.60 -13.37 -4.41
C TRP A 24 -6.08 -14.78 -4.06
N ASN A 25 -4.90 -14.86 -3.44
CA ASN A 25 -4.24 -16.09 -3.02
C ASN A 25 -4.66 -16.57 -1.62
N GLN A 26 -5.59 -15.86 -0.97
CA GLN A 26 -6.10 -16.18 0.37
C GLN A 26 -7.63 -16.25 0.39
N PRO A 27 -8.24 -17.20 -0.35
CA PRO A 27 -9.70 -17.25 -0.52
C PRO A 27 -10.48 -17.47 0.79
N ASN A 28 -9.82 -18.06 1.80
CA ASN A 28 -10.42 -18.34 3.11
C ASN A 28 -10.47 -17.11 4.04
N SER A 29 -9.76 -16.02 3.72
CA SER A 29 -9.81 -14.78 4.50
C SER A 29 -11.13 -14.06 4.29
N GLN A 30 -11.61 -13.32 5.30
CA GLN A 30 -12.80 -12.48 5.15
C GLN A 30 -12.44 -11.19 4.41
N PRO A 31 -13.29 -10.71 3.46
CA PRO A 31 -13.02 -9.46 2.78
C PRO A 31 -13.22 -8.28 3.74
N LEU A 32 -12.50 -7.18 3.50
CA LEU A 32 -12.77 -5.91 4.15
C LEU A 32 -14.22 -5.49 3.90
N THR A 33 -14.81 -4.89 4.93
CA THR A 33 -16.13 -4.29 4.88
C THR A 33 -15.98 -2.77 4.74
N PRO A 34 -17.01 -2.07 4.23
CA PRO A 34 -16.99 -0.61 4.13
C PRO A 34 -16.70 0.09 5.47
N MET A 35 -17.06 -0.55 6.59
CA MET A 35 -16.76 -0.09 7.94
C MET A 35 -15.71 -1.00 8.58
N THR A 36 -14.45 -0.57 8.54
CA THR A 36 -13.32 -1.27 9.18
C THR A 36 -12.69 -0.35 10.23
N ALA A 37 -12.49 -0.86 11.45
CA ALA A 37 -11.84 -0.13 12.53
C ALA A 37 -10.46 -0.73 12.84
N VAL A 38 -9.44 0.12 12.94
CA VAL A 38 -8.07 -0.29 13.29
C VAL A 38 -7.75 0.17 14.70
N ILE A 39 -7.62 -0.77 15.64
CA ILE A 39 -7.43 -0.50 17.07
C ILE A 39 -6.09 -1.07 17.53
N GLY A 40 -5.38 -0.34 18.39
CA GLY A 40 -4.11 -0.78 18.95
C GLY A 40 -3.43 0.32 19.77
N LYS A 41 -2.36 -0.02 20.49
CA LYS A 41 -1.57 0.93 21.30
C LYS A 41 -0.94 2.04 20.44
N ASN A 42 -0.46 3.11 21.08
CA ASN A 42 0.28 4.16 20.38
C ASN A 42 1.62 3.61 19.83
N GLY A 43 2.06 4.13 18.68
CA GLY A 43 3.31 3.72 18.04
C GLY A 43 3.29 2.41 17.24
N VAL A 44 2.22 1.60 17.29
CA VAL A 44 2.16 0.29 16.60
C VAL A 44 1.94 0.35 15.08
N GLY A 45 2.00 1.54 14.47
CA GLY A 45 1.88 1.70 13.01
C GLY A 45 0.47 1.99 12.48
N LYS A 46 -0.52 2.27 13.33
CA LYS A 46 -1.89 2.62 12.87
C LYS A 46 -1.89 3.78 11.87
N SER A 47 -1.20 4.89 12.18
CA SER A 47 -1.13 6.04 11.27
C SER A 47 -0.34 5.73 9.99
N ALA A 48 0.66 4.86 10.07
CA ALA A 48 1.40 4.41 8.89
C ALA A 48 0.51 3.59 7.94
N LEU A 49 -0.41 2.79 8.49
CA LEU A 49 -1.38 2.04 7.69
C LEU A 49 -2.31 2.96 6.90
N PHE A 50 -2.83 4.03 7.51
CA PHE A 50 -3.66 4.99 6.79
C PHE A 50 -2.85 5.84 5.81
N ASP A 51 -1.60 6.18 6.16
CA ASP A 51 -0.71 6.86 5.22
C ASP A 51 -0.32 5.98 4.03
N ALA A 52 -0.29 4.65 4.16
CA ALA A 52 -0.07 3.75 3.02
C ALA A 52 -1.16 3.92 1.94
N PHE A 53 -2.44 4.00 2.35
CA PHE A 53 -3.54 4.32 1.43
C PHE A 53 -3.39 5.73 0.84
N GLY A 54 -3.04 6.70 1.67
CA GLY A 54 -2.81 8.08 1.24
C GLY A 54 -1.67 8.18 0.21
N PHE A 55 -0.58 7.45 0.45
CA PHE A 55 0.59 7.41 -0.42
C PHE A 55 0.24 6.75 -1.75
N LEU A 56 -0.43 5.61 -1.76
CA LEU A 56 -0.85 4.95 -2.99
C LEU A 56 -1.76 5.87 -3.83
N ALA A 57 -2.69 6.57 -3.18
CA ALA A 57 -3.55 7.55 -3.85
C ALA A 57 -2.77 8.74 -4.42
N ASP A 58 -1.75 9.24 -3.71
CA ASP A 58 -0.89 10.31 -4.20
C ASP A 58 -0.01 9.82 -5.37
N ALA A 59 0.55 8.61 -5.28
CA ALA A 59 1.39 8.02 -6.32
C ALA A 59 0.63 7.83 -7.64
N LEU A 60 -0.64 7.41 -7.57
CA LEU A 60 -1.51 7.28 -8.75
C LEU A 60 -1.89 8.64 -9.36
N LYS A 61 -1.91 9.73 -8.58
CA LYS A 61 -2.32 11.06 -9.05
C LYS A 61 -1.18 11.93 -9.52
N LEU A 62 -0.06 11.90 -8.80
CA LEU A 62 1.07 12.81 -8.94
C LEU A 62 2.34 12.10 -9.48
N GLY A 63 2.33 10.77 -9.49
CA GLY A 63 3.53 9.96 -9.74
C GLY A 63 4.31 9.67 -8.45
N VAL A 64 5.14 8.63 -8.50
CA VAL A 64 5.84 8.10 -7.31
C VAL A 64 6.86 9.06 -6.72
N GLU A 65 7.49 9.90 -7.54
CA GLU A 65 8.50 10.85 -7.09
C GLU A 65 7.89 11.94 -6.20
N GLU A 66 6.90 12.65 -6.71
CA GLU A 66 6.20 13.68 -5.94
C GLU A 66 5.48 13.08 -4.72
N ALA A 67 4.89 11.89 -4.86
CA ALA A 67 4.22 11.21 -3.75
C ALA A 67 5.15 10.86 -2.57
N CYS A 68 6.44 10.60 -2.84
CA CYS A 68 7.45 10.32 -1.82
C CYS A 68 7.74 11.55 -0.93
N ASP A 69 7.57 12.76 -1.46
CA ASP A 69 7.83 14.01 -0.74
C ASP A 69 6.56 14.66 -0.20
N ALA A 70 5.43 14.41 -0.85
CA ALA A 70 4.13 14.94 -0.47
C ALA A 70 3.79 14.68 1.01
N ARG A 71 3.04 15.62 1.60
CA ARG A 71 2.51 15.55 2.98
C ARG A 71 3.61 15.33 4.04
N GLY A 72 4.84 15.76 3.77
CA GLY A 72 5.96 15.68 4.73
C GLY A 72 6.53 14.27 4.89
N ARG A 73 6.34 13.37 3.91
CA ARG A 73 6.92 12.02 3.93
C ARG A 73 8.45 12.03 3.81
N GLY A 74 9.00 13.02 3.11
CA GLY A 74 10.43 13.34 3.11
C GLY A 74 11.31 12.34 2.37
N GLY A 75 10.79 11.77 1.29
CA GLY A 75 11.53 10.95 0.32
C GLY A 75 11.38 9.45 0.53
N PHE A 76 11.72 8.69 -0.52
CA PHE A 76 11.58 7.23 -0.57
C PHE A 76 12.29 6.52 0.59
N ALA A 77 13.51 6.92 0.93
CA ALA A 77 14.30 6.29 1.98
C ALA A 77 13.64 6.38 3.37
N LYS A 78 12.91 7.46 3.66
CA LYS A 78 12.14 7.60 4.92
C LYS A 78 10.84 6.81 4.92
N MET A 79 10.29 6.55 3.74
CA MET A 79 9.09 5.74 3.59
C MET A 79 9.38 4.25 3.57
N ARG A 80 10.56 3.81 3.12
CA ARG A 80 10.92 2.40 3.15
C ARG A 80 11.16 1.95 4.58
N THR A 81 10.75 0.73 4.91
CA THR A 81 11.04 0.13 6.22
C THR A 81 12.53 0.14 6.50
N GLN A 82 12.91 0.59 7.69
CA GLN A 82 14.30 0.70 8.10
C GLN A 82 14.97 -0.68 8.10
N GLY A 83 16.15 -0.76 7.51
CA GLY A 83 16.91 -2.01 7.37
C GLY A 83 16.54 -2.85 6.14
N GLU A 84 15.44 -2.52 5.45
CA GLU A 84 15.05 -3.20 4.21
C GLU A 84 15.70 -2.54 3.00
N THR A 85 16.17 -3.37 2.05
CA THR A 85 16.72 -2.92 0.76
C THR A 85 15.75 -3.15 -0.40
N GLY A 86 14.74 -3.99 -0.20
CA GLY A 86 13.72 -4.31 -1.18
C GLY A 86 12.80 -3.13 -1.54
N PRO A 87 11.93 -3.31 -2.54
CA PRO A 87 10.93 -2.30 -2.90
C PRO A 87 9.86 -2.16 -1.82
N ILE A 88 9.16 -1.02 -1.84
CA ILE A 88 7.88 -0.86 -1.18
C ILE A 88 6.83 -1.48 -2.08
N GLU A 89 6.01 -2.41 -1.56
CA GLU A 89 5.02 -3.13 -2.35
C GLU A 89 3.61 -2.89 -1.81
N PHE A 90 2.67 -2.71 -2.73
CA PHE A 90 1.25 -2.63 -2.44
C PHE A 90 0.51 -3.64 -3.32
N GLU A 91 -0.47 -4.31 -2.73
CA GLU A 91 -1.43 -5.17 -3.42
C GLU A 91 -2.84 -4.72 -3.00
N VAL A 92 -3.66 -4.31 -3.96
CA VAL A 92 -5.06 -3.92 -3.74
C VAL A 92 -5.96 -4.94 -4.40
N TYR A 93 -6.73 -5.67 -3.60
CA TYR A 93 -7.77 -6.56 -4.09
C TYR A 93 -9.13 -5.86 -3.95
N TYR A 94 -9.79 -5.58 -5.07
CA TYR A 94 -11.01 -4.75 -5.06
C TYR A 94 -12.02 -5.15 -6.15
N ARG A 95 -13.27 -4.70 -5.98
CA ARG A 95 -14.32 -4.74 -7.00
C ARG A 95 -14.67 -3.32 -7.43
N GLU A 96 -14.87 -3.11 -8.73
CA GLU A 96 -15.29 -1.81 -9.26
C GLU A 96 -16.74 -1.47 -8.92
N HIS A 97 -17.63 -2.47 -8.93
CA HIS A 97 -19.04 -2.30 -8.62
C HIS A 97 -19.73 -3.64 -8.29
N GLY A 98 -20.67 -3.62 -7.34
CA GLY A 98 -21.57 -4.76 -7.06
C GLY A 98 -20.85 -6.11 -6.99
N ASN A 99 -21.28 -7.04 -7.84
CA ASN A 99 -20.72 -8.39 -7.98
C ASN A 99 -19.69 -8.53 -9.10
N ALA A 100 -19.11 -7.42 -9.60
CA ALA A 100 -18.06 -7.47 -10.60
C ALA A 100 -16.91 -8.40 -10.18
N ARG A 101 -16.24 -9.00 -11.16
CA ARG A 101 -15.06 -9.85 -10.91
C ARG A 101 -14.01 -9.01 -10.16
N PRO A 102 -13.45 -9.50 -9.04
CA PRO A 102 -12.39 -8.79 -8.35
C PRO A 102 -11.15 -8.65 -9.22
N ILE A 103 -10.45 -7.52 -9.04
CA ILE A 103 -9.19 -7.18 -9.70
C ILE A 103 -8.10 -7.09 -8.62
N THR A 104 -6.90 -7.54 -8.96
CA THR A 104 -5.71 -7.39 -8.10
C THR A 104 -4.77 -6.39 -8.77
N HIS A 105 -4.63 -5.20 -8.18
CA HIS A 105 -3.59 -4.26 -8.61
C HIS A 105 -2.36 -4.41 -7.71
N GLU A 106 -1.22 -4.70 -8.31
CA GLU A 106 0.06 -4.82 -7.63
C GLU A 106 1.01 -3.73 -8.12
N VAL A 107 1.64 -3.00 -7.20
CA VAL A 107 2.68 -2.03 -7.53
C VAL A 107 3.85 -2.15 -6.56
N ALA A 108 5.05 -2.18 -7.12
CA ALA A 108 6.31 -2.19 -6.39
C ALA A 108 7.12 -0.95 -6.79
N ILE A 109 7.59 -0.20 -5.79
CA ILE A 109 8.34 1.04 -5.96
C ILE A 109 9.72 0.84 -5.37
N ALA A 110 10.76 1.14 -6.15
CA ALA A 110 12.15 1.10 -5.73
C ALA A 110 12.79 2.47 -5.88
N ALA A 111 14.04 2.60 -5.44
CA ALA A 111 14.88 3.75 -5.74
C ALA A 111 16.07 3.31 -6.60
N ASP A 112 16.47 4.16 -7.54
CA ASP A 112 17.66 3.94 -8.34
C ASP A 112 18.94 4.23 -7.52
N LYS A 113 20.11 4.17 -8.18
CA LYS A 113 21.41 4.43 -7.53
C LYS A 113 21.56 5.85 -6.98
N SER A 114 20.80 6.81 -7.50
CA SER A 114 20.76 8.19 -7.02
C SER A 114 19.76 8.41 -5.89
N GLY A 115 18.98 7.38 -5.54
CA GLY A 115 17.91 7.48 -4.56
C GLY A 115 16.58 7.95 -5.15
N ARG A 116 16.50 8.14 -6.48
CA ARG A 116 15.28 8.60 -7.15
C ARG A 116 14.25 7.46 -7.20
N PRO A 117 13.02 7.65 -6.70
CA PRO A 117 11.99 6.61 -6.73
C PRO A 117 11.47 6.37 -8.15
N TYR A 118 11.19 5.11 -8.46
CA TYR A 118 10.58 4.68 -9.72
C TYR A 118 9.68 3.46 -9.49
N VAL A 119 8.72 3.25 -10.41
CA VAL A 119 7.90 2.04 -10.42
C VAL A 119 8.76 0.87 -10.91
N PHE A 120 9.10 -0.03 -10.01
CA PHE A 120 9.92 -1.21 -10.28
C PHE A 120 9.12 -2.30 -11.00
N ARG A 121 7.87 -2.49 -10.62
CA ARG A 121 6.94 -3.46 -11.22
C ARG A 121 5.51 -3.01 -10.97
N GLU A 122 4.64 -3.23 -11.96
CA GLU A 122 3.21 -2.98 -11.84
C GLU A 122 2.43 -4.05 -12.61
N HIS A 123 1.32 -4.53 -12.02
CA HIS A 123 0.45 -5.54 -12.60
C HIS A 123 -1.02 -5.27 -12.23
N LEU A 124 -1.95 -5.66 -13.12
CA LEU A 124 -3.40 -5.50 -12.98
C LEU A 124 -4.13 -6.77 -13.41
#